data_AF-A0A7K3PQB1-F1
#
_entry.id   AF-A0A7K3PQB1-F1
#
_cell.length_a   1.000
_cell.length_b   1.000
_cell.length_c   1.000
_cell.angle_alpha   90.00
_cell.angle_beta   90.00
_cell.angle_gamma   90.00
#
_symmetry.space_group_name_H-M   'P 1'
#
loop_
_entity.id
_entity.type
_entity.pdbx_description
1 polymer ?
#
loop_
_entity_poly.entity_id
_entity_poly.type
_entity_poly.pdbx_seq_one_letter_code
_entity_poly.pdbx_strand_id
1 'polypeptide(L)'
;AALERRRLGRGAGPGLDLRLQHALYERTVYRRLRDALGGRVSRATSGGSPLSRELSLFYEGIGVYVHDGYGLTETSGGLTMQPWGREKSGTVGQVLPGMEIRVADDGEILVRGPSLFQGYIGDEAATRGVMRGGWLATGDLGHLDDENYLAITGRKKDIIITSGGKSVAPAALEQRLRMHPLIHQAVVVGDNRPCVGALITLDPEFLAHWRAALALPGDAPAREAREENALGEEIARAVAAANSAVSRSESIRVFRVLPDPFDVAGGLLTPSMKLRRDEIVRTYSLEIDAMYEARSHRRPERPPSREPAGWEDADNVFLR
;
A
#
# COMPACT_ATOMS: atom_id res chain seq x y z
N ALA A 1 9.97 -13.24 -10.42
CA ALA A 1 9.90 -14.21 -9.30
C ALA A 1 10.82 -15.42 -9.50
N ALA A 2 10.68 -16.20 -10.59
CA ALA A 2 11.57 -17.35 -10.82
C ALA A 2 13.04 -16.94 -11.02
N LEU A 3 13.28 -15.83 -11.74
CA LEU A 3 14.61 -15.24 -11.95
C LEU A 3 15.23 -14.77 -10.62
N GLU A 4 14.52 -13.94 -9.85
CA GLU A 4 14.90 -13.57 -8.48
C GLU A 4 15.27 -14.79 -7.61
N ARG A 5 14.42 -15.83 -7.53
CA ARG A 5 14.73 -17.04 -6.74
C ARG A 5 16.04 -17.69 -7.17
N ARG A 6 16.31 -17.78 -8.48
CA ARG A 6 17.59 -18.29 -8.98
C ARG A 6 18.76 -17.39 -8.60
N ARG A 7 18.60 -16.08 -8.74
CA ARG A 7 19.62 -15.08 -8.39
C ARG A 7 20.00 -15.16 -6.91
N LEU A 8 19.02 -15.35 -6.04
CA LEU A 8 19.21 -15.51 -4.59
C LEU A 8 19.60 -16.93 -4.17
N GLY A 9 19.85 -17.86 -5.11
CA GLY A 9 20.22 -19.25 -4.78
C GLY A 9 19.10 -20.09 -4.15
N ARG A 10 17.84 -19.64 -4.25
CA ARG A 10 16.65 -20.25 -3.64
C ARG A 10 15.78 -21.04 -4.62
N GLY A 11 16.27 -21.31 -5.82
CA GLY A 11 15.54 -22.11 -6.80
C GLY A 11 16.26 -22.27 -8.14
N ALA A 12 15.79 -23.24 -8.93
CA ALA A 12 16.39 -23.58 -10.23
C ALA A 12 16.15 -22.52 -11.34
N GLY A 13 15.28 -21.54 -11.10
CA GLY A 13 14.87 -20.53 -12.08
C GLY A 13 13.60 -20.89 -12.84
N PRO A 14 13.30 -20.18 -13.95
CA PRO A 14 12.09 -20.44 -14.73
C PRO A 14 12.19 -21.78 -15.45
N GLY A 15 11.13 -22.59 -15.33
CA GLY A 15 10.93 -23.84 -16.08
C GLY A 15 10.73 -23.61 -17.58
N LEU A 16 10.67 -24.71 -18.35
CA LEU A 16 10.53 -24.65 -19.80
C LEU A 16 9.20 -24.01 -20.25
N ASP A 17 8.12 -24.37 -19.58
CA ASP A 17 6.77 -23.81 -19.76
C ASP A 17 6.76 -22.28 -19.59
N LEU A 18 7.32 -21.78 -18.49
CA LEU A 18 7.38 -20.35 -18.19
C LEU A 18 8.27 -19.61 -19.20
N ARG A 19 9.36 -20.24 -19.65
CA ARG A 19 10.22 -19.67 -20.70
C ARG A 19 9.50 -19.57 -22.04
N LEU A 20 8.70 -20.57 -22.40
CA LEU A 20 7.91 -20.55 -23.64
C LEU A 20 6.82 -19.47 -23.60
N GLN A 21 6.08 -19.39 -22.49
CA GLN A 21 5.10 -18.31 -22.28
C GLN A 21 5.77 -16.93 -22.33
N HIS A 22 6.90 -16.79 -21.64
CA HIS A 22 7.66 -15.55 -21.66
C HIS A 22 8.12 -15.18 -23.08
N ALA A 23 8.63 -16.13 -23.87
CA ALA A 23 9.03 -15.90 -25.25
C ALA A 23 7.88 -15.46 -26.17
N LEU A 24 6.65 -15.93 -25.91
CA LEU A 24 5.45 -15.45 -26.60
C LEU A 24 5.20 -13.98 -26.25
N TYR A 25 5.11 -13.65 -24.96
CA TYR A 25 4.87 -12.26 -24.50
C TYR A 25 6.01 -11.31 -24.86
N GLU A 26 7.23 -11.81 -24.94
CA GLU A 26 8.41 -11.07 -25.39
C GLU A 26 8.23 -10.52 -26.80
N ARG A 27 7.58 -11.29 -27.69
CA ARG A 27 7.30 -10.86 -29.07
C ARG A 27 6.06 -9.99 -29.20
N THR A 28 5.03 -10.22 -28.38
CA THR A 28 3.72 -9.56 -28.54
C THR A 28 3.53 -8.32 -27.68
N VAL A 29 4.15 -8.27 -26.49
CA VAL A 29 3.89 -7.24 -25.47
C VAL A 29 5.18 -6.61 -24.95
N TYR A 30 6.11 -7.38 -24.38
CA TYR A 30 7.21 -6.83 -23.58
C TYR A 30 8.17 -5.95 -24.40
N ARG A 31 8.40 -6.28 -25.67
CA ARG A 31 9.17 -5.44 -26.57
C ARG A 31 8.57 -4.04 -26.73
N ARG A 32 7.25 -3.95 -26.95
CA ARG A 32 6.55 -2.67 -27.11
C ARG A 32 6.65 -1.82 -25.84
N LEU A 33 6.56 -2.45 -24.67
CA LEU A 33 6.74 -1.78 -23.38
C LEU A 33 8.17 -1.23 -23.22
N ARG A 34 9.19 -2.02 -23.59
CA ARG A 34 10.58 -1.54 -23.56
C ARG A 34 10.84 -0.47 -24.62
N ASP A 35 10.23 -0.56 -25.80
CA ASP A 35 10.36 0.44 -26.86
C ASP A 35 9.77 1.79 -26.43
N ALA A 36 8.67 1.80 -25.67
CA ALA A 36 8.12 3.00 -25.04
C ALA A 36 9.08 3.65 -24.03
N LEU A 37 10.01 2.87 -23.44
CA LEU A 37 11.10 3.35 -22.59
C LEU A 37 12.37 3.69 -23.40
N GLY A 38 12.32 3.68 -24.74
CA GLY A 38 13.46 3.97 -25.63
C GLY A 38 14.27 2.74 -26.06
N GLY A 39 13.79 1.52 -25.78
CA GLY A 39 14.30 0.25 -26.33
C GLY A 39 15.65 -0.25 -25.78
N ARG A 40 16.41 0.61 -25.08
CA ARG A 40 17.73 0.29 -24.53
C ARG A 40 17.81 0.30 -23.01
N VAL A 41 16.71 0.65 -22.33
CA VAL A 41 16.65 0.64 -20.86
C VAL A 41 16.68 -0.81 -20.38
N SER A 42 17.71 -1.15 -19.60
CA SER A 42 17.86 -2.45 -18.95
C SER A 42 17.75 -2.38 -17.43
N ARG A 43 17.92 -1.17 -16.87
CA ARG A 43 17.93 -0.90 -15.42
C ARG A 43 17.34 0.47 -15.15
N ALA A 44 16.70 0.62 -14.00
CA ALA A 44 16.16 1.85 -13.46
C ALA A 44 16.37 1.88 -11.95
N THR A 45 16.32 3.06 -11.36
CA THR A 45 16.35 3.23 -9.89
C THR A 45 15.02 3.79 -9.43
N SER A 46 14.50 3.27 -8.32
CA SER A 46 13.30 3.79 -7.65
C SER A 46 13.67 4.34 -6.28
N GLY A 47 12.87 5.29 -5.79
CA GLY A 47 13.06 5.92 -4.50
C GLY A 47 12.01 6.99 -4.21
N GLY A 48 12.02 7.52 -2.99
CA GLY A 48 11.11 8.57 -2.54
C GLY A 48 9.71 8.10 -2.15
N SER A 49 9.24 6.98 -2.69
CA SER A 49 7.97 6.33 -2.31
C SER A 49 8.12 4.81 -2.41
N PRO A 50 7.31 4.02 -1.67
CA PRO A 50 7.40 2.57 -1.71
C PRO A 50 7.13 2.00 -3.12
N LEU A 51 7.98 1.06 -3.57
CA LEU A 51 7.77 0.25 -4.76
C LEU A 51 7.18 -1.10 -4.37
N SER A 52 6.04 -1.49 -4.97
CA SER A 52 5.44 -2.80 -4.69
C SER A 52 6.30 -3.94 -5.25
N ARG A 53 6.29 -5.08 -4.56
CA ARG A 53 6.99 -6.29 -5.00
C ARG A 53 6.49 -6.75 -6.37
N GLU A 54 5.18 -6.71 -6.59
CA GLU A 54 4.55 -7.09 -7.85
C GLU A 54 5.02 -6.21 -9.01
N LEU A 55 5.10 -4.89 -8.81
CA LEU A 55 5.55 -3.96 -9.85
C LEU A 55 7.04 -4.14 -10.14
N SER A 56 7.88 -4.31 -9.11
CA SER A 56 9.30 -4.64 -9.27
C SER A 56 9.48 -5.94 -10.08
N LEU A 57 8.72 -6.98 -9.74
CA LEU A 57 8.77 -8.28 -10.43
C LEU A 57 8.23 -8.22 -11.86
N PHE A 58 7.24 -7.36 -12.14
CA PHE A 58 6.74 -7.11 -13.48
C PHE A 58 7.82 -6.48 -14.36
N TYR A 59 8.47 -5.41 -13.89
CA TYR A 59 9.55 -4.76 -14.64
C TYR A 59 10.73 -5.71 -14.88
N GLU A 60 11.13 -6.46 -13.85
CA GLU A 60 12.14 -7.51 -14.00
C GLU A 60 11.72 -8.56 -15.03
N GLY A 61 10.44 -8.96 -15.01
CA GLY A 61 9.85 -9.87 -15.97
C GLY A 61 9.93 -9.37 -17.41
N ILE A 62 9.77 -8.07 -17.66
CA ILE A 62 9.96 -7.47 -18.98
C ILE A 62 11.42 -7.15 -19.30
N GLY A 63 12.38 -7.51 -18.45
CA GLY A 63 13.81 -7.30 -18.69
C GLY A 63 14.37 -5.95 -18.23
N VAL A 64 13.62 -5.19 -17.43
CA VAL A 64 14.07 -3.93 -16.82
C VAL A 64 14.22 -4.14 -15.31
N TYR A 65 15.44 -4.13 -14.81
CA TYR A 65 15.66 -4.25 -13.36
C TYR A 65 15.45 -2.91 -12.67
N VAL A 66 14.52 -2.85 -11.72
CA VAL A 66 14.30 -1.65 -10.90
C VAL A 66 15.00 -1.83 -9.56
N HIS A 67 16.12 -1.11 -9.38
CA HIS A 67 16.87 -1.02 -8.14
C HIS A 67 16.14 -0.07 -7.20
N ASP A 68 15.42 -0.62 -6.23
CA ASP A 68 14.80 0.18 -5.18
C ASP A 68 15.85 0.65 -4.17
N GLY A 69 15.66 1.84 -3.64
CA GLY A 69 16.56 2.45 -2.68
C GLY A 69 15.80 3.32 -1.71
N TYR A 70 16.16 3.23 -0.44
CA TYR A 70 15.56 4.04 0.61
C TYR A 70 16.55 5.07 1.14
N GLY A 71 16.01 6.23 1.50
CA GLY A 71 16.75 7.41 1.86
C GLY A 71 15.82 8.55 2.24
N LEU A 72 16.36 9.50 3.01
CA LEU A 72 15.68 10.69 3.49
C LEU A 72 16.54 11.93 3.18
N THR A 73 15.93 13.11 3.26
CA THR A 73 16.69 14.37 3.22
C THR A 73 17.71 14.40 4.38
N GLU A 74 17.29 13.94 5.56
CA GLU A 74 18.09 13.84 6.77
C GLU A 74 19.28 12.86 6.66
N THR A 75 19.29 11.97 5.66
CA THR A 75 20.40 11.05 5.37
C THR A 75 21.21 11.45 4.15
N SER A 76 21.04 12.68 3.65
CA SER A 76 21.66 13.20 2.43
C SER A 76 21.33 12.37 1.18
N GLY A 77 20.09 11.89 1.08
CA GLY A 77 19.65 10.99 0.01
C GLY A 77 19.76 9.54 0.44
N GLY A 78 20.55 8.73 -0.28
CA GLY A 78 20.53 7.27 -0.13
C GLY A 78 21.08 6.75 1.19
N LEU A 79 20.34 5.81 1.81
CA LEU A 79 20.73 5.04 2.98
C LEU A 79 20.95 3.56 2.65
N THR A 80 20.09 3.00 1.79
CA THR A 80 20.11 1.60 1.38
C THR A 80 20.02 1.51 -0.15
N MET A 81 20.53 0.40 -0.69
CA MET A 81 20.44 0.11 -2.11
C MET A 81 20.43 -1.40 -2.34
N GLN A 82 19.74 -1.83 -3.39
CA GLN A 82 19.77 -3.22 -3.86
C GLN A 82 21.20 -3.65 -4.26
N PRO A 83 21.78 -4.69 -3.63
CA PRO A 83 23.10 -5.17 -4.00
C PRO A 83 23.09 -5.76 -5.41
N TRP A 84 24.11 -5.41 -6.20
CA TRP A 84 24.18 -5.84 -7.59
C TRP A 84 24.23 -7.36 -7.72
N GLY A 85 23.33 -7.93 -8.52
CA GLY A 85 23.26 -9.37 -8.73
C GLY A 85 22.72 -10.15 -7.54
N ARG A 86 22.25 -9.49 -6.48
CA ARG A 86 21.50 -10.09 -5.37
C ARG A 86 20.22 -9.30 -5.07
N GLU A 87 19.66 -8.61 -6.06
CA GLU A 87 18.48 -7.78 -5.83
C GLU A 87 17.29 -8.63 -5.37
N LYS A 88 16.53 -8.10 -4.39
CA LYS A 88 15.39 -8.76 -3.75
C LYS A 88 14.17 -7.84 -3.79
N SER A 89 13.18 -8.19 -4.60
CA SER A 89 11.96 -7.39 -4.79
C SER A 89 11.14 -7.27 -3.51
N GLY A 90 10.54 -6.11 -3.27
CA GLY A 90 9.78 -5.83 -2.03
C GLY A 90 10.66 -5.47 -0.83
N THR A 91 11.95 -5.28 -1.05
CA THR A 91 12.89 -4.68 -0.09
C THR A 91 13.51 -3.44 -0.72
N VAL A 92 14.09 -2.57 0.10
CA VAL A 92 14.85 -1.39 -0.34
C VAL A 92 16.37 -1.67 -0.34
N GLY A 93 16.73 -2.96 -0.29
CA GLY A 93 18.11 -3.41 -0.35
C GLY A 93 18.81 -3.44 1.01
N GLN A 94 20.14 -3.35 0.97
CA GLN A 94 21.00 -3.40 2.14
C GLN A 94 21.57 -2.02 2.45
N VAL A 95 22.02 -1.81 3.69
CA VAL A 95 22.64 -0.58 4.14
C VAL A 95 23.91 -0.26 3.32
N LEU A 96 24.07 1.01 2.95
CA LEU A 96 25.25 1.48 2.23
C LEU A 96 26.51 1.46 3.12
N PRO A 97 27.71 1.31 2.54
CA PRO A 97 28.95 1.32 3.32
C PRO A 97 29.09 2.58 4.19
N GLY A 98 29.50 2.39 5.45
CA GLY A 98 29.67 3.47 6.42
C GLY A 98 28.38 3.93 7.12
N MET A 99 27.23 3.38 6.74
CA MET A 99 25.97 3.56 7.44
C MET A 99 25.64 2.34 8.31
N GLU A 100 24.96 2.59 9.41
CA GLU A 100 24.43 1.57 10.31
C GLU A 100 22.92 1.71 10.40
N ILE A 101 22.24 0.57 10.50
CA ILE A 101 20.79 0.48 10.64
C ILE A 101 20.45 -0.47 11.78
N ARG A 102 19.42 -0.12 12.55
CA ARG A 102 18.75 -1.04 13.48
C ARG A 102 17.26 -0.74 13.47
N VAL A 103 16.48 -1.73 13.87
CA VAL A 103 15.03 -1.61 14.03
C VAL A 103 14.74 -1.65 15.53
N ALA A 104 14.03 -0.64 16.03
CA ALA A 104 13.60 -0.56 17.42
C ALA A 104 12.46 -1.55 17.72
N ASP A 105 12.13 -1.75 19.00
CA ASP A 105 11.09 -2.71 19.42
C ASP A 105 9.70 -2.38 18.85
N ASP A 106 9.43 -1.11 18.58
CA ASP A 106 8.19 -0.64 17.94
C ASP A 106 8.23 -0.68 16.40
N GLY A 107 9.31 -1.22 15.82
CA GLY A 107 9.54 -1.31 14.39
C GLY A 107 10.16 -0.07 13.76
N GLU A 108 10.45 0.99 14.52
CA GLU A 108 11.05 2.21 13.98
C GLU A 108 12.49 1.97 13.51
N ILE A 109 12.78 2.38 12.28
CA ILE A 109 14.10 2.30 11.68
C ILE A 109 14.96 3.42 12.28
N LEU A 110 16.06 3.05 12.90
CA LEU A 110 17.07 3.95 13.43
C LEU A 110 18.33 3.84 12.57
N VAL A 111 18.93 4.97 12.22
CA VAL A 111 20.11 5.00 11.35
C VAL A 111 21.23 5.84 11.95
N ARG A 112 22.47 5.48 11.67
CA ARG A 112 23.66 6.22 12.10
C ARG A 112 24.70 6.21 10.99
N GLY A 113 25.41 7.32 10.82
CA GLY A 113 26.56 7.38 9.92
C GLY A 113 26.92 8.80 9.49
N PRO A 114 27.92 8.94 8.62
CA PRO A 114 28.47 10.24 8.24
C PRO A 114 27.55 11.05 7.32
N SER A 115 26.54 10.44 6.71
CA SER A 115 25.62 11.14 5.80
C SER A 115 24.45 11.83 6.50
N LEU A 116 24.35 11.69 7.83
CA LEU A 116 23.29 12.33 8.60
C LEU A 116 23.46 13.85 8.60
N PHE A 117 22.34 14.56 8.47
CA PHE A 117 22.27 16.00 8.63
C PHE A 117 22.76 16.46 10.02
N GLN A 118 23.04 17.75 10.16
CA GLN A 118 23.45 18.35 11.44
C GLN A 118 22.25 18.79 12.31
N GLY A 119 21.06 18.88 11.71
CA GLY A 119 19.83 19.31 12.37
C GLY A 119 18.96 20.20 11.49
N TYR A 120 17.79 20.54 12.01
CA TYR A 120 16.87 21.49 11.40
C TYR A 120 17.28 22.92 11.76
N ILE A 121 17.35 23.80 10.74
CA ILE A 121 17.75 25.20 10.93
C ILE A 121 16.71 25.93 11.79
N GLY A 122 17.15 26.51 12.92
CA GLY A 122 16.29 27.27 13.82
C GLY A 122 15.34 26.43 14.68
N ASP A 123 15.43 25.09 14.62
CA ASP A 123 14.60 24.18 15.41
C ASP A 123 15.42 23.07 16.07
N GLU A 124 16.13 23.46 17.13
CA GLU A 124 16.91 22.50 17.92
C GLU A 124 16.01 21.48 18.65
N ALA A 125 14.77 21.85 18.98
CA ALA A 125 13.85 20.96 19.67
C ALA A 125 13.43 19.79 18.75
N ALA A 126 13.06 20.07 17.50
CA ALA A 126 12.81 19.05 16.49
C ALA A 126 14.06 18.21 16.22
N THR A 127 15.24 18.85 16.16
CA THR A 127 16.52 18.15 15.96
C THR A 127 16.78 17.13 17.08
N ARG A 128 16.65 17.55 18.34
CA ARG A 128 16.80 16.66 19.51
C ARG A 128 15.70 15.59 19.57
N GLY A 129 14.51 15.87 19.02
CA GLY A 129 13.40 14.91 18.97
C GLY A 129 13.70 13.69 18.10
N VAL A 130 14.42 13.88 16.98
CA VAL A 130 14.78 12.82 16.04
C VAL A 130 16.17 12.24 16.27
N MET A 131 17.09 12.99 16.88
CA MET A 131 18.47 12.54 17.15
C MET A 131 18.61 11.95 18.56
N ARG A 132 18.94 10.66 18.66
CA ARG A 132 19.06 9.89 19.90
C ARG A 132 20.44 9.25 20.03
N GLY A 133 21.38 9.93 20.67
CA GLY A 133 22.73 9.38 20.90
C GLY A 133 23.48 9.04 19.61
N GLY A 134 23.42 9.93 18.62
CA GLY A 134 24.02 9.74 17.30
C GLY A 134 23.19 8.91 16.31
N TRP A 135 22.04 8.41 16.72
CA TRP A 135 21.08 7.74 15.83
C TRP A 135 19.96 8.67 15.44
N LEU A 136 19.62 8.71 14.15
CA LEU A 136 18.43 9.36 13.64
C LEU A 136 17.25 8.37 13.70
N ALA A 137 16.20 8.75 14.41
CA ALA A 137 14.89 8.13 14.35
C ALA A 137 14.17 8.61 13.08
N THR A 138 14.00 7.70 12.11
CA THR A 138 13.54 8.04 10.75
C THR A 138 12.04 8.37 10.68
N GLY A 139 11.27 7.96 11.68
CA GLY A 139 9.81 7.94 11.62
C GLY A 139 9.25 6.91 10.63
N ASP A 140 10.10 6.05 10.05
CA ASP A 140 9.72 4.95 9.18
C ASP A 140 9.73 3.64 9.95
N LEU A 141 8.74 2.79 9.69
CA LEU A 141 8.62 1.45 10.24
C LEU A 141 9.10 0.44 9.21
N GLY A 142 9.81 -0.60 9.66
CA GLY A 142 10.27 -1.67 8.79
C GLY A 142 10.83 -2.85 9.55
N HIS A 143 11.42 -3.78 8.81
CA HIS A 143 12.12 -4.93 9.38
C HIS A 143 13.31 -5.30 8.51
N LEU A 144 14.32 -5.90 9.14
CA LEU A 144 15.44 -6.55 8.48
C LEU A 144 15.17 -8.05 8.42
N ASP A 145 15.54 -8.67 7.32
CA ASP A 145 15.60 -10.14 7.25
C ASP A 145 16.96 -10.69 7.68
N ASP A 146 17.09 -12.02 7.67
CA ASP A 146 18.32 -12.73 8.05
C ASP A 146 19.52 -12.43 7.12
N GLU A 147 19.29 -11.81 5.97
CA GLU A 147 20.32 -11.38 5.02
C GLU A 147 20.55 -9.86 5.04
N ASN A 148 20.02 -9.15 6.04
CA ASN A 148 20.10 -7.69 6.21
C ASN A 148 19.44 -6.88 5.09
N TYR A 149 18.47 -7.42 4.36
CA TYR A 149 17.62 -6.61 3.49
C TYR A 149 16.56 -5.90 4.32
N LEU A 150 16.44 -4.59 4.12
CA LEU A 150 15.43 -3.77 4.75
C LEU A 150 14.14 -3.80 3.93
N ALA A 151 13.01 -4.07 4.57
CA ALA A 151 11.69 -3.86 4.02
C ALA A 151 10.97 -2.74 4.80
N ILE A 152 10.42 -1.76 4.08
CA ILE A 152 9.67 -0.64 4.66
C ILE A 152 8.20 -1.02 4.77
N THR A 153 7.65 -0.92 5.97
CA THR A 153 6.23 -1.17 6.27
C THR A 153 5.39 0.10 6.03
N GLY A 154 5.89 1.27 6.41
CA GLY A 154 5.19 2.55 6.25
C GLY A 154 5.73 3.64 7.18
N ARG A 155 5.07 4.80 7.20
CA ARG A 155 5.40 5.87 8.15
C ARG A 155 4.73 5.60 9.50
N LYS A 156 5.47 5.77 10.59
CA LYS A 156 4.95 5.63 11.96
C LYS A 156 3.75 6.53 12.23
N LYS A 157 3.79 7.76 11.70
CA LYS A 157 2.69 8.74 11.81
C LYS A 157 1.45 8.42 10.95
N ASP A 158 1.60 7.58 9.93
CA ASP A 158 0.50 7.23 9.01
C ASP A 158 -0.19 5.92 9.44
N ILE A 159 0.26 5.30 10.53
CA ILE A 159 -0.36 4.10 11.07
C ILE A 159 -1.78 4.44 11.54
N ILE A 160 -2.74 3.68 11.03
CA ILE A 160 -4.14 3.80 11.38
C ILE A 160 -4.42 2.92 12.58
N ILE A 161 -4.99 3.49 13.64
CA ILE A 161 -5.46 2.73 14.80
C ILE A 161 -6.99 2.79 14.79
N THR A 162 -7.62 1.67 14.44
CA THR A 162 -9.08 1.54 14.50
C THR A 162 -9.58 1.65 15.94
N SER A 163 -10.87 1.97 16.15
CA SER A 163 -11.45 2.04 17.50
C SER A 163 -11.42 0.70 18.25
N GLY A 164 -11.22 -0.41 17.55
CA GLY A 164 -10.95 -1.74 18.12
C GLY A 164 -9.49 -1.97 18.51
N GLY A 165 -8.62 -0.96 18.45
CA GLY A 165 -7.20 -1.04 18.82
C GLY A 165 -6.30 -1.71 17.77
N LYS A 166 -6.84 -2.06 16.59
CA LYS A 166 -6.04 -2.67 15.52
C LYS A 166 -5.23 -1.61 14.78
N SER A 167 -3.91 -1.79 14.79
CA SER A 167 -2.92 -1.03 14.01
C SER A 167 -2.83 -1.57 12.57
N VAL A 168 -2.88 -0.66 11.59
CA VAL A 168 -2.87 -0.95 10.15
C VAL A 168 -1.94 0.02 9.43
N ALA A 169 -1.01 -0.49 8.63
CA ALA A 169 -0.21 0.31 7.71
C ALA A 169 -0.97 0.49 6.38
N PRO A 170 -1.39 1.72 6.03
CA PRO A 170 -2.24 1.94 4.86
C PRO A 170 -1.53 1.68 3.52
N ALA A 171 -0.21 1.94 3.47
CA ALA A 171 0.56 1.94 2.22
C ALA A 171 0.44 0.63 1.43
N ALA A 172 0.46 -0.53 2.09
CA ALA A 172 0.36 -1.82 1.42
C ALA A 172 -0.97 -1.99 0.66
N LEU A 173 -2.09 -1.63 1.30
CA LEU A 173 -3.42 -1.68 0.72
C LEU A 173 -3.57 -0.67 -0.43
N GLU A 174 -3.09 0.56 -0.25
CA GLU A 174 -3.16 1.62 -1.26
C GLU A 174 -2.38 1.28 -2.52
N GLN A 175 -1.17 0.74 -2.37
CA GLN A 175 -0.36 0.28 -3.49
C GLN A 175 -1.07 -0.86 -4.23
N ARG A 176 -1.68 -1.80 -3.49
CA ARG A 176 -2.35 -2.95 -4.10
C ARG A 176 -3.63 -2.56 -4.85
N LEU A 177 -4.36 -1.56 -4.35
CA LEU A 177 -5.50 -0.97 -5.06
C LEU A 177 -5.05 -0.31 -6.37
N ARG A 178 -3.97 0.49 -6.35
CA ARG A 178 -3.42 1.17 -7.53
C ARG A 178 -2.80 0.23 -8.58
N MET A 179 -2.68 -1.07 -8.29
CA MET A 179 -2.37 -2.07 -9.33
C MET A 179 -3.56 -2.29 -10.29
N HIS A 180 -4.77 -1.89 -9.90
CA HIS A 180 -5.94 -2.00 -10.76
C HIS A 180 -6.01 -0.80 -11.73
N PRO A 181 -6.09 -1.00 -13.05
CA PRO A 181 -5.99 0.09 -14.03
C PRO A 181 -7.03 1.21 -13.92
N LEU A 182 -8.24 0.92 -13.42
CA LEU A 182 -9.25 1.96 -13.16
C LEU A 182 -8.91 2.87 -11.97
N ILE A 183 -8.09 2.42 -11.02
CA ILE A 183 -7.82 3.16 -9.78
C ILE A 183 -6.62 4.08 -10.00
N HIS A 184 -6.86 5.39 -9.96
CA HIS A 184 -5.80 6.38 -10.09
C HIS A 184 -5.07 6.59 -8.76
N GLN A 185 -5.81 6.95 -7.70
CA GLN A 185 -5.27 7.08 -6.35
C GLN A 185 -6.18 6.38 -5.35
N ALA A 186 -5.58 5.92 -4.25
CA ALA A 186 -6.31 5.34 -3.13
C ALA A 186 -5.72 5.87 -1.82
N VAL A 187 -6.61 6.26 -0.89
CA VAL A 187 -6.26 6.71 0.46
C VAL A 187 -7.04 5.86 1.45
N VAL A 188 -6.33 4.98 2.13
CA VAL A 188 -6.87 4.16 3.20
C VAL A 188 -7.05 5.03 4.44
N VAL A 189 -8.23 4.92 5.05
CA VAL A 189 -8.68 5.68 6.21
C VAL A 189 -9.23 4.72 7.26
N GLY A 190 -9.47 5.20 8.48
CA GLY A 190 -10.07 4.38 9.53
C GLY A 190 -9.55 4.65 10.94
N ASP A 191 -8.78 5.72 11.11
CA ASP A 191 -8.28 6.10 12.41
C ASP A 191 -9.44 6.48 13.33
N ASN A 192 -9.48 5.88 14.51
CA ASN A 192 -10.60 5.97 15.46
C ASN A 192 -11.97 5.56 14.87
N ARG A 193 -11.98 4.73 13.80
CA ARG A 193 -13.21 4.18 13.18
C ARG A 193 -13.35 2.69 13.45
N PRO A 194 -14.58 2.12 13.35
CA PRO A 194 -14.83 0.69 13.65
C PRO A 194 -14.13 -0.29 12.71
N CYS A 195 -13.63 0.16 11.57
CA CYS A 195 -12.91 -0.65 10.61
C CYS A 195 -12.09 0.21 9.66
N VAL A 196 -11.25 -0.44 8.86
CA VAL A 196 -10.53 0.18 7.75
C VAL A 196 -11.49 0.51 6.60
N GLY A 197 -11.32 1.68 6.02
CA GLY A 197 -12.01 2.16 4.84
C GLY A 197 -11.05 2.70 3.78
N ALA A 198 -11.56 3.09 2.60
CA ALA A 198 -10.74 3.67 1.54
C ALA A 198 -11.49 4.73 0.74
N LEU A 199 -10.82 5.84 0.44
CA LEU A 199 -11.20 6.77 -0.62
C LEU A 199 -10.48 6.36 -1.90
N ILE A 200 -11.20 6.30 -3.01
CA ILE A 200 -10.69 5.83 -4.31
C ILE A 200 -11.02 6.89 -5.36
N THR A 201 -10.03 7.32 -6.13
CA THR A 201 -10.25 8.11 -7.35
C THR A 201 -10.01 7.25 -8.58
N LEU A 202 -10.70 7.56 -9.66
CA LEU A 202 -10.59 6.81 -10.92
C LEU A 202 -9.68 7.53 -11.91
N ASP A 203 -9.01 6.76 -12.76
CA ASP A 203 -8.24 7.30 -13.87
C ASP A 203 -9.20 7.72 -14.99
N PRO A 204 -9.28 9.00 -15.36
CA PRO A 204 -10.26 9.46 -16.34
C PRO A 204 -10.06 8.85 -17.73
N GLU A 205 -8.82 8.66 -18.16
CA GLU A 205 -8.50 8.11 -19.47
C GLU A 205 -8.85 6.62 -19.52
N PHE A 206 -8.44 5.87 -18.49
CA PHE A 206 -8.74 4.45 -18.41
C PHE A 206 -10.23 4.20 -18.21
N LEU A 207 -10.93 5.03 -17.43
CA LEU A 207 -12.38 4.95 -17.26
C LEU A 207 -13.11 5.18 -18.58
N ALA A 208 -12.70 6.16 -19.37
CA ALA A 208 -13.26 6.40 -20.70
C ALA A 208 -13.04 5.19 -21.63
N HIS A 209 -11.82 4.63 -21.63
CA HIS A 209 -11.50 3.44 -22.40
C HIS A 209 -12.34 2.21 -21.97
N TRP A 210 -12.43 1.96 -20.67
CA TRP A 210 -13.19 0.85 -20.10
C TRP A 210 -14.69 0.98 -20.43
N ARG A 211 -15.27 2.17 -20.31
CA ARG A 211 -16.67 2.45 -20.68
C ARG A 211 -16.92 2.20 -22.17
N ALA A 212 -16.00 2.61 -23.03
CA ALA A 212 -16.10 2.37 -24.47
C ALA A 212 -16.10 0.87 -24.81
N ALA A 213 -15.37 0.06 -24.06
CA ALA A 213 -15.27 -1.39 -24.26
C ALA A 213 -16.47 -2.19 -23.73
N LEU A 214 -17.24 -1.64 -22.78
CA LEU A 214 -18.30 -2.38 -22.06
C LEU A 214 -19.54 -2.71 -22.90
N ALA A 215 -19.72 -2.08 -24.07
CA ALA A 215 -20.77 -2.34 -25.07
C ALA A 215 -22.12 -2.83 -24.47
N LEU A 216 -22.79 -2.00 -23.67
CA LEU A 216 -24.04 -2.37 -23.01
C LEU A 216 -25.28 -2.03 -23.87
N PRO A 217 -26.13 -3.01 -24.23
CA PRO A 217 -27.38 -2.76 -24.93
C PRO A 217 -28.45 -2.18 -23.99
N GLY A 218 -29.29 -1.27 -24.50
CA GLY A 218 -30.39 -0.65 -23.76
C GLY A 218 -30.63 0.80 -24.17
N ASP A 219 -31.70 1.40 -23.67
CA ASP A 219 -31.91 2.85 -23.70
C ASP A 219 -30.98 3.57 -22.70
N ALA A 220 -30.81 4.88 -22.87
CA ALA A 220 -29.76 5.64 -22.15
C ALA A 220 -29.83 5.50 -20.61
N PRO A 221 -31.00 5.60 -19.94
CA PRO A 221 -31.05 5.51 -18.47
C PRO A 221 -30.73 4.10 -17.94
N ALA A 222 -31.22 3.05 -18.60
CA ALA A 222 -30.93 1.68 -18.19
C ALA A 222 -29.47 1.31 -18.44
N ARG A 223 -28.88 1.86 -19.52
CA ARG A 223 -27.46 1.71 -19.82
C ARG A 223 -26.58 2.37 -18.77
N GLU A 224 -26.84 3.62 -18.40
CA GLU A 224 -26.09 4.35 -17.36
C GLU A 224 -26.11 3.59 -16.02
N ALA A 225 -27.28 3.10 -15.59
CA ALA A 225 -27.40 2.34 -14.36
C ALA A 225 -26.61 1.01 -14.40
N ARG A 226 -26.56 0.34 -15.56
CA ARG A 226 -25.76 -0.89 -15.75
C ARG A 226 -24.27 -0.59 -15.78
N GLU A 227 -23.85 0.50 -16.42
CA GLU A 227 -22.46 0.96 -16.42
C GLU A 227 -21.97 1.24 -15.00
N GLU A 228 -22.77 1.95 -14.19
CA GLU A 228 -22.43 2.27 -12.80
C GLU A 228 -22.35 1.01 -11.93
N ASN A 229 -23.29 0.06 -12.10
CA ASN A 229 -23.23 -1.22 -11.39
C ASN A 229 -21.97 -2.02 -11.77
N ALA A 230 -21.65 -2.13 -13.05
CA ALA A 230 -20.46 -2.83 -13.52
C ALA A 230 -19.17 -2.18 -13.01
N LEU A 231 -19.13 -0.84 -12.94
CA LEU A 231 -18.02 -0.10 -12.37
C LEU A 231 -17.86 -0.39 -10.88
N GLY A 232 -18.97 -0.38 -10.13
CA GLY A 232 -18.99 -0.75 -8.72
C GLY A 232 -18.47 -2.17 -8.46
N GLU A 233 -18.85 -3.13 -9.31
CA GLU A 233 -18.34 -4.51 -9.23
C GLU A 233 -16.84 -4.61 -9.52
N GLU A 234 -16.34 -3.90 -10.52
CA GLU A 234 -14.91 -3.89 -10.85
C GLU A 234 -14.07 -3.29 -9.72
N ILE A 235 -14.54 -2.19 -9.13
CA ILE A 235 -13.87 -1.57 -7.97
C ILE A 235 -13.94 -2.51 -6.76
N ALA A 236 -15.07 -3.21 -6.55
CA ALA A 236 -15.19 -4.21 -5.50
C ALA A 236 -14.21 -5.39 -5.70
N ARG A 237 -13.96 -5.82 -6.95
CA ARG A 237 -12.92 -6.81 -7.27
C ARG A 237 -11.52 -6.29 -6.93
N ALA A 238 -11.22 -5.03 -7.24
CA ALA A 238 -9.95 -4.42 -6.88
C ALA A 238 -9.74 -4.38 -5.35
N VAL A 239 -10.79 -4.03 -4.59
CA VAL A 239 -10.77 -4.04 -3.12
C VAL A 239 -10.61 -5.45 -2.57
N ALA A 240 -11.30 -6.45 -3.14
CA ALA A 240 -11.15 -7.85 -2.74
C ALA A 240 -9.72 -8.35 -2.99
N ALA A 241 -9.12 -8.00 -4.13
CA ALA A 241 -7.74 -8.32 -4.44
C ALA A 241 -6.76 -7.66 -3.45
N ALA A 242 -6.99 -6.40 -3.08
CA ALA A 242 -6.19 -5.72 -2.04
C ALA A 242 -6.32 -6.42 -0.68
N ASN A 243 -7.54 -6.76 -0.29
CA ASN A 243 -7.82 -7.43 0.99
C ASN A 243 -7.22 -8.84 1.09
N SER A 244 -6.98 -9.52 -0.03
CA SER A 244 -6.35 -10.85 -0.02
C SER A 244 -4.91 -10.86 0.50
N ALA A 245 -4.25 -9.70 0.57
CA ALA A 245 -2.88 -9.55 1.02
C ALA A 245 -2.74 -9.26 2.53
N VAL A 246 -3.85 -9.09 3.25
CA VAL A 246 -3.85 -8.67 4.65
C VAL A 246 -4.79 -9.53 5.50
N SER A 247 -4.66 -9.42 6.83
CA SER A 247 -5.59 -10.11 7.73
C SER A 247 -7.02 -9.56 7.60
N ARG A 248 -8.01 -10.35 8.01
CA ARG A 248 -9.41 -9.91 8.04
C ARG A 248 -9.61 -8.61 8.84
N SER A 249 -8.83 -8.42 9.90
CA SER A 249 -8.88 -7.20 10.72
C SER A 249 -8.30 -5.97 10.02
N GLU A 250 -7.40 -6.15 9.07
CA GLU A 250 -6.79 -5.07 8.27
C GLU A 250 -7.55 -4.80 6.97
N SER A 251 -8.47 -5.70 6.59
CA SER A 251 -9.22 -5.58 5.34
C SER A 251 -10.08 -4.31 5.29
N ILE A 252 -10.11 -3.67 4.12
CA ILE A 252 -11.01 -2.58 3.77
C ILE A 252 -12.45 -3.11 3.80
N ARG A 253 -13.27 -2.55 4.70
CA ARG A 253 -14.67 -2.95 4.91
C ARG A 253 -15.69 -2.00 4.27
N VAL A 254 -15.26 -0.77 4.00
CA VAL A 254 -16.05 0.28 3.36
C VAL A 254 -15.16 1.05 2.40
N PHE A 255 -15.68 1.54 1.30
CA PHE A 255 -14.95 2.43 0.43
C PHE A 255 -15.89 3.44 -0.23
N ARG A 256 -15.33 4.55 -0.67
CA ARG A 256 -16.02 5.60 -1.41
C ARG A 256 -15.22 5.93 -2.66
N VAL A 257 -15.90 5.88 -3.80
CA VAL A 257 -15.36 6.40 -5.06
C VAL A 257 -15.65 7.89 -5.09
N LEU A 258 -14.60 8.69 -5.26
CA LEU A 258 -14.67 10.13 -5.36
C LEU A 258 -14.87 10.55 -6.83
N PRO A 259 -15.58 11.66 -7.08
CA PRO A 259 -15.88 12.11 -8.44
C PRO A 259 -14.62 12.57 -9.19
N ASP A 260 -13.69 13.21 -8.48
CA ASP A 260 -12.52 13.86 -9.08
C ASP A 260 -11.20 13.21 -8.64
N PRO A 261 -10.21 13.14 -9.55
CA PRO A 261 -8.82 12.82 -9.21
C PRO A 261 -8.22 13.79 -8.19
N PHE A 262 -7.24 13.32 -7.42
CA PHE A 262 -6.39 14.21 -6.65
C PHE A 262 -5.41 14.95 -7.55
N ASP A 263 -5.18 16.22 -7.26
CA ASP A 263 -4.31 17.07 -8.04
C ASP A 263 -3.33 17.87 -7.16
N VAL A 264 -2.32 18.45 -7.82
CA VAL A 264 -1.34 19.34 -7.18
C VAL A 264 -1.95 20.73 -6.95
N ALA A 265 -2.82 21.19 -7.85
CA ALA A 265 -3.41 22.53 -7.81
C ALA A 265 -4.38 22.71 -6.62
N GLY A 266 -5.19 21.71 -6.32
CA GLY A 266 -6.02 21.63 -5.12
C GLY A 266 -5.23 21.27 -3.85
N GLY A 267 -3.91 21.09 -3.96
CA GLY A 267 -3.03 20.85 -2.82
C GLY A 267 -3.17 19.46 -2.21
N LEU A 268 -3.82 18.51 -2.88
CA LEU A 268 -4.00 17.13 -2.41
C LEU A 268 -2.77 16.26 -2.72
N LEU A 269 -1.97 16.66 -3.70
CA LEU A 269 -0.68 16.07 -4.04
C LEU A 269 0.47 17.07 -3.82
N THR A 270 1.66 16.55 -3.49
CA THR A 270 2.90 17.34 -3.56
C THR A 270 3.30 17.55 -5.03
N PRO A 271 4.19 18.52 -5.34
CA PRO A 271 4.75 18.64 -6.70
C PRO A 271 5.45 17.38 -7.20
N SER A 272 5.91 16.51 -6.28
CA SER A 272 6.46 15.19 -6.56
C SER A 272 5.39 14.07 -6.61
N MET A 273 4.11 14.43 -6.77
CA MET A 273 2.95 13.54 -6.90
C MET A 273 2.68 12.64 -5.69
N LYS A 274 3.16 12.99 -4.50
CA LYS A 274 2.88 12.25 -3.25
C LYS A 274 1.58 12.71 -2.62
N LEU A 275 0.81 11.79 -2.05
CA LEU A 275 -0.43 12.08 -1.34
C LEU A 275 -0.17 12.94 -0.09
N ARG A 276 -0.92 14.04 0.06
CA ARG A 276 -1.01 14.81 1.31
C ARG A 276 -2.17 14.29 2.15
N ARG A 277 -1.97 13.13 2.80
CA ARG A 277 -3.03 12.40 3.52
C ARG A 277 -3.86 13.28 4.45
N ASP A 278 -3.21 14.07 5.30
CA ASP A 278 -3.90 14.93 6.27
C ASP A 278 -4.81 15.95 5.59
N GLU A 279 -4.39 16.47 4.44
CA GLU A 279 -5.18 17.38 3.61
C GLU A 279 -6.37 16.65 2.98
N ILE A 280 -6.14 15.47 2.40
CA ILE A 280 -7.19 14.66 1.77
C ILE A 280 -8.26 14.26 2.80
N VAL A 281 -7.85 13.78 3.99
CA VAL A 281 -8.77 13.40 5.06
C VAL A 281 -9.58 14.59 5.56
N ARG A 282 -8.96 15.77 5.64
CA ARG A 282 -9.68 17.00 6.02
C ARG A 282 -10.70 17.42 4.98
N THR A 283 -10.29 17.47 3.71
CA THR A 283 -11.12 17.88 2.58
C THR A 283 -12.33 16.96 2.40
N TYR A 284 -12.14 15.65 2.50
CA TYR A 284 -13.20 14.65 2.30
C TYR A 284 -13.79 14.11 3.61
N SER A 285 -13.74 14.90 4.68
CA SER A 285 -14.22 14.48 6.00
C SER A 285 -15.70 14.09 5.99
N LEU A 286 -16.54 14.85 5.27
CA LEU A 286 -17.97 14.57 5.13
C LEU A 286 -18.23 13.25 4.39
N GLU A 287 -17.50 12.98 3.31
CA GLU A 287 -17.60 11.73 2.56
C GLU A 287 -17.13 10.54 3.38
N ILE A 288 -16.09 10.73 4.19
CA ILE A 288 -15.61 9.71 5.14
C ILE A 288 -16.69 9.42 6.18
N ASP A 289 -17.29 10.44 6.79
CA ASP A 289 -18.34 10.27 7.79
C ASP A 289 -19.56 9.54 7.20
N ALA A 290 -20.07 10.02 6.06
CA ALA A 290 -21.19 9.40 5.36
C ALA A 290 -20.91 7.93 4.98
N MET A 291 -19.67 7.61 4.58
CA MET A 291 -19.25 6.25 4.27
C MET A 291 -19.35 5.31 5.49
N TYR A 292 -18.99 5.79 6.69
CA TYR A 292 -19.08 5.00 7.92
C TYR A 292 -20.52 4.93 8.48
N GLU A 293 -21.31 5.98 8.34
CA GLU A 293 -22.73 6.00 8.73
C GLU A 293 -23.57 5.05 7.87
N ALA A 294 -23.40 5.07 6.55
CA ALA A 294 -24.12 4.15 5.66
C ALA A 294 -23.87 2.67 6.02
N ARG A 295 -22.70 2.36 6.61
CA ARG A 295 -22.38 1.04 7.14
C ARG A 295 -23.09 0.73 8.46
N SER A 296 -23.19 1.67 9.38
CA SER A 296 -23.86 1.43 10.67
C SER A 296 -25.34 1.08 10.44
N HIS A 297 -26.00 1.73 9.48
CA HIS A 297 -27.39 1.48 9.11
C HIS A 297 -27.64 0.13 8.39
N ARG A 298 -26.62 -0.46 7.75
CA ARG A 298 -26.73 -1.78 7.09
C ARG A 298 -26.59 -2.97 8.04
N ARG A 299 -26.28 -2.74 9.32
CA ARG A 299 -26.20 -3.82 10.31
C ARG A 299 -27.62 -4.10 10.80
N PRO A 300 -28.18 -5.32 10.60
CA PRO A 300 -29.49 -5.63 11.16
C PRO A 300 -29.44 -5.41 12.67
N GLU A 301 -30.44 -4.71 13.22
CA GLU A 301 -30.60 -4.59 14.66
C GLU A 301 -30.57 -5.99 15.26
N ARG A 302 -29.64 -6.20 16.20
CA ARG A 302 -29.61 -7.42 16.99
C ARG A 302 -30.91 -7.38 17.79
N PRO A 303 -31.84 -8.35 17.65
CA PRO A 303 -33.05 -8.33 18.45
C PRO A 303 -32.64 -8.28 19.93
N PRO A 304 -33.35 -7.52 20.78
CA PRO A 304 -32.98 -7.38 22.19
C PRO A 304 -32.84 -8.78 22.78
N SER A 305 -31.70 -9.02 23.44
CA SER A 305 -31.45 -10.26 24.15
C SER A 305 -32.60 -10.46 25.13
N ARG A 306 -33.44 -11.47 24.88
CA ARG A 306 -34.32 -11.99 25.92
C ARG A 306 -33.40 -12.48 27.04
N GLU A 307 -33.39 -11.75 28.15
CA GLU A 307 -32.87 -12.29 29.40
C GLU A 307 -33.54 -13.64 29.64
N PRO A 308 -32.80 -14.73 29.92
CA PRO A 308 -33.42 -15.97 30.32
C PRO A 308 -34.16 -15.72 31.63
N ALA A 309 -35.46 -16.05 31.64
CA ALA A 309 -36.27 -16.08 32.84
C ALA A 309 -35.53 -16.84 33.95
N GLY A 310 -35.44 -16.23 35.14
CA GLY A 310 -34.75 -16.77 36.29
C GLY A 310 -35.19 -18.20 36.57
N TRP A 311 -34.19 -19.07 36.67
CA TRP A 311 -34.33 -20.34 37.37
C TRP A 311 -34.26 -20.01 38.86
N GLU A 312 -35.37 -20.12 39.57
CA GLU A 312 -35.37 -20.13 41.03
C GLU A 312 -34.69 -21.41 41.51
N ASP A 313 -33.70 -21.24 42.38
CA ASP A 313 -33.00 -22.27 43.14
C ASP A 313 -33.96 -23.09 44.01
N ALA A 314 -33.76 -24.42 44.04
CA ALA A 314 -33.31 -25.16 45.24
C ALA A 314 -33.85 -26.61 45.27
N ASP A 315 -33.08 -27.55 44.73
CA ASP A 315 -33.06 -28.93 45.23
C ASP A 315 -31.71 -29.19 45.90
N ASN A 316 -31.65 -28.88 47.19
CA ASN A 316 -30.56 -29.29 48.07
C ASN A 316 -30.70 -30.79 48.37
N VAL A 317 -29.86 -31.60 47.73
CA VAL A 317 -29.61 -32.98 48.13
C VAL A 317 -28.65 -32.98 49.32
N PHE A 318 -28.94 -33.84 50.30
CA PHE A 318 -28.19 -34.17 51.55
C PHE A 318 -28.64 -33.46 52.85
N LEU A 319 -29.66 -34.03 53.49
CA LEU A 319 -29.65 -34.37 54.93
C LEU A 319 -30.63 -35.54 55.20
N ARG A 320 -30.03 -36.70 55.51
CA ARG A 320 -30.57 -38.01 55.93
C ARG A 320 -31.18 -38.91 54.86
#